data_AF-A0A3D0ZMT5-F1
#
_entry.id   AF-A0A3D0ZMT5-F1
#
_cell.length_a   1.000
_cell.length_b   1.000
_cell.length_c   1.000
_cell.angle_alpha   90.00
_cell.angle_beta   90.00
_cell.angle_gamma   90.00
#
_symmetry.space_group_name_H-M   'P 1'
#
loop_
_entity.id
_entity.type
_entity.pdbx_description
1 polymer ?
#
loop_
_entity_poly.entity_id
_entity_poly.type
_entity_poly.pdbx_seq_one_letter_code
_entity_poly.pdbx_strand_id
1 'polypeptide(L)' 'MSNQDIEEIPIRDSMIRLGQLLKLASLVEDGVEAAELIRNGLVKVNGGIEDRRGRQLH' A
#
# COMPACT_ATOMS: atom_id res chain seq x y z
N MET A 1 -14.22 12.87 -16.69
CA MET A 1 -13.57 12.96 -15.37
C MET A 1 -13.53 11.55 -14.82
N SER A 2 -12.36 10.97 -14.72
CA SER A 2 -12.17 9.55 -14.42
C SER A 2 -12.71 9.26 -13.03
N ASN A 3 -13.70 8.37 -12.92
CA ASN A 3 -14.11 7.80 -11.64
C ASN A 3 -12.90 7.02 -11.12
N GLN A 4 -12.24 7.53 -10.09
CA GLN A 4 -11.27 6.70 -9.37
C GLN A 4 -12.11 5.77 -8.51
N ASP A 5 -12.25 4.53 -8.94
CA ASP A 5 -12.93 3.51 -8.17
C ASP A 5 -12.10 3.27 -6.90
N ILE A 6 -12.60 3.82 -5.79
CA ILE A 6 -12.00 3.63 -4.46
C ILE A 6 -12.39 2.24 -4.00
N GLU A 7 -11.38 1.39 -3.79
CA GLU A 7 -11.56 0.07 -3.20
C GLU A 7 -11.42 0.15 -1.68
N GLU A 8 -12.50 -0.20 -0.97
CA GLU A 8 -12.47 -0.32 0.50
C GLU A 8 -11.93 -1.68 0.90
N ILE A 9 -10.80 -1.68 1.62
CA ILE A 9 -10.12 -2.90 2.04
C ILE A 9 -10.29 -3.07 3.56
N PRO A 10 -11.11 -4.03 4.02
CA PRO A 10 -11.30 -4.25 5.45
C PRO A 10 -10.05 -4.88 6.07
N ILE A 11 -9.58 -4.30 7.17
CA ILE A 11 -8.50 -4.85 7.99
C ILE A 11 -9.05 -5.30 9.35
N ARG A 12 -8.45 -6.35 9.92
CA ARG A 12 -8.90 -6.93 11.21
C ARG A 12 -8.37 -6.17 12.41
N ASP A 13 -7.15 -5.64 12.30
CA ASP A 13 -6.44 -4.95 13.36
C ASP A 13 -6.51 -3.43 13.16
N SER A 14 -6.20 -2.66 14.21
CA SER A 14 -6.12 -1.19 14.15
C SER A 14 -4.86 -0.67 13.42
N MET A 15 -4.12 -1.56 12.75
CA MET A 15 -2.89 -1.23 12.04
C MET A 15 -2.59 -2.31 10.99
N ILE A 16 -2.12 -1.87 9.82
CA ILE A 16 -1.60 -2.74 8.77
C ILE A 16 -0.28 -2.18 8.24
N ARG A 17 0.65 -3.04 7.81
CA ARG A 17 1.83 -2.56 7.09
C ARG A 17 1.47 -2.24 5.65
N LEU A 18 2.05 -1.19 5.08
CA LEU A 18 1.80 -0.76 3.70
C LEU A 18 1.96 -1.91 2.70
N GLY A 19 3.04 -2.70 2.79
CA GLY A 19 3.23 -3.84 1.90
C GLY A 19 2.18 -4.94 2.04
N GLN A 20 1.62 -5.15 3.25
CA GLN A 20 0.51 -6.09 3.45
C GLN A 20 -0.78 -5.55 2.84
N LEU A 21 -1.04 -4.25 2.98
CA LEU A 21 -2.18 -3.60 2.34
C LEU A 21 -2.11 -3.74 0.81
N LEU A 22 -0.95 -3.46 0.20
CA LEU A 22 -0.76 -3.60 -1.24
C LEU A 22 -1.07 -5.03 -1.71
N LYS A 23 -0.63 -6.03 -0.95
CA LYS A 23 -0.93 -7.43 -1.25
C LYS A 23 -2.42 -7.75 -1.09
N LEU A 24 -3.05 -7.26 -0.03
CA LEU A 24 -4.48 -7.47 0.23
C LEU A 24 -5.35 -6.82 -0.84
N ALA A 25 -4.90 -5.70 -1.40
CA ALA A 25 -5.47 -4.99 -2.54
C ALA A 25 -5.24 -5.68 -3.90
N SER A 26 -4.56 -6.84 -3.94
CA SER A 26 -4.13 -7.50 -5.18
C SER A 26 -3.29 -6.62 -6.11
N LEU A 27 -2.58 -5.61 -5.57
CA LEU A 27 -1.71 -4.71 -6.33
C LEU A 27 -0.30 -5.27 -6.54
N VAL A 28 0.07 -6.28 -5.74
CA VAL A 28 1.35 -6.99 -5.77
C VAL A 28 1.14 -8.45 -5.41
N GLU A 29 2.00 -9.33 -5.93
CA GLU A 29 1.93 -10.77 -5.68
C GLU A 29 2.54 -11.15 -4.31
N ASP A 30 3.62 -10.45 -3.92
CA ASP A 30 4.36 -10.75 -2.70
C ASP A 30 4.97 -9.52 -1.99
N GLY A 31 5.64 -9.79 -0.86
CA GLY A 31 6.26 -8.75 -0.04
C GLY A 31 7.56 -8.20 -0.61
N VAL A 32 8.24 -8.91 -1.52
CA VAL A 32 9.45 -8.46 -2.20
C VAL A 32 9.08 -7.38 -3.21
N GLU A 33 8.10 -7.66 -4.05
CA GLU A 33 7.54 -6.71 -5.01
C GLU A 33 7.01 -5.45 -4.30
N ALA A 34 6.23 -5.63 -3.23
CA ALA A 34 5.76 -4.51 -2.41
C ALA A 34 6.92 -3.63 -1.93
N ALA A 35 7.99 -4.24 -1.44
CA ALA A 35 9.15 -3.51 -0.96
C ALA A 35 9.90 -2.80 -2.08
N GLU A 36 9.93 -3.35 -3.29
CA GLU A 36 10.53 -2.72 -4.48
C GLU A 36 9.76 -1.48 -4.92
N LEU A 37 8.44 -1.57 -5.05
CA LEU A 37 7.59 -0.44 -5.43
C LEU A 37 7.69 0.71 -4.43
N ILE A 38 7.68 0.39 -3.13
CA ILE A 38 7.87 1.37 -2.05
C ILE A 38 9.24 2.04 -2.21
N ARG A 39 10.33 1.27 -2.24
CA ARG A 39 11.70 1.83 -2.34
C ARG A 39 11.91 2.70 -3.59
N ASN A 40 11.25 2.37 -4.69
CA ASN A 40 11.35 3.11 -5.94
C ASN A 40 10.46 4.37 -5.96
N GLY A 41 9.77 4.69 -4.86
CA GLY A 41 8.91 5.87 -4.75
C GLY A 41 7.64 5.79 -5.60
N LEU A 42 7.21 4.58 -5.97
CA LEU A 42 6.04 4.34 -6.83
C LEU A 42 4.72 4.31 -6.04
N VAL A 43 4.78 4.39 -4.71
CA VAL A 43 3.63 4.32 -3.82
C VAL A 43 3.41 5.66 -3.14
N LYS A 44 2.15 6.11 -3.10
CA LYS A 44 1.73 7.30 -2.36
C LYS A 44 0.79 6.93 -1.23
N VAL A 45 1.03 7.50 -0.05
CA VAL A 45 0.16 7.38 1.12
C VAL A 45 -0.30 8.79 1.48
N ASN A 46 -1.62 9.01 1.51
CA ASN A 46 -2.23 10.31 1.79
C ASN A 46 -1.65 11.46 0.94
N GLY A 47 -1.37 11.17 -0.34
CA GLY A 47 -0.84 12.14 -1.30
C GLY A 47 0.68 12.32 -1.30
N GLY A 48 1.41 11.80 -0.30
CA GLY A 48 2.88 11.85 -0.23
C GLY A 48 3.53 10.56 -0.73
N ILE A 49 4.68 10.65 -1.39
CA ILE A 49 5.50 9.47 -1.74
C ILE A 49 5.98 8.80 -0.45
N GLU A 50 5.86 7.48 -0.38
CA GLU A 50 6.39 6.69 0.72
C GLU A 50 7.42 5.69 0.20
N ASP A 51 8.65 5.80 0.70
CA ASP A 51 9.80 4.98 0.33
C ASP A 51 10.35 4.12 1.48
N ARG A 52 9.78 4.25 2.68
CA ARG A 52 10.22 3.49 3.85
C ARG A 52 9.58 2.12 3.88
N ARG A 53 10.43 1.08 3.86
CA ARG A 53 10.00 -0.29 4.13
C ARG A 53 9.35 -0.39 5.51
N GLY A 54 8.30 -1.20 5.60
CA GLY A 54 7.65 -1.52 6.88
C GLY A 54 6.77 -0.41 7.44
N ARG A 55 6.48 0.66 6.68
CA ARG A 55 5.53 1.72 7.05
C ARG A 55 4.22 1.12 7.57
N GLN A 56 3.80 1.60 8.73
CA GLN A 56 2.53 1.24 9.36
C GLN A 56 1.46 2.28 9.02
N LEU A 57 0.26 1.79 8.77
CA LEU A 57 -0.96 2.54 8.52
C LEU A 57 -1.93 2.22 9.66
N HIS A 58 -2.62 3.24 10.15
CA HIS A 58 -3.56 3.15 11.26
C HIS A 58 -4.97 3.45 10.76
#